data_AF-A0A9X3AE28-F1
#
_entry.id   AF-A0A9X3AE28-F1
#
_cell.length_a   1.000
_cell.length_b   1.000
_cell.length_c   1.000
_cell.angle_alpha   90.00
_cell.angle_beta   90.00
_cell.angle_gamma   90.00
#
_symmetry.space_group_name_H-M   'P 1'
#
loop_
_entity.id
_entity.type
_entity.pdbx_description
1 polymer ?
#
loop_
_entity_poly.entity_id
_entity_poly.type
_entity_poly.pdbx_seq_one_letter_code
_entity_poly.pdbx_strand_id
1 'polypeptide(L)'
;MAWNGKCPNGGPANFTNNDANNLAANADYTNTVSVITSATTGGDTKKASVWVYFVDAAGRNWRLLMTADVHPNATNPAGQSGHTYISGWDGWTPRTLATSTAVILPLPANSGTFPPGNTRYPTVVPAPAPVPGAAVPATT
;
A
#
# COMPACT_ATOMS: atom_id res chain seq x y z
N MET A 1 -4.53 0.19 17.19
CA MET A 1 -3.89 -1.06 16.73
C MET A 1 -2.39 -0.92 16.94
N ALA A 2 -1.64 -2.03 16.89
CA ALA A 2 -0.20 -2.01 17.06
C ALA A 2 0.47 -2.64 15.83
N TRP A 3 1.68 -2.16 15.52
CA TRP A 3 2.54 -2.81 14.54
C TRP A 3 2.92 -4.21 15.03
N ASN A 4 2.85 -5.20 14.14
CA ASN A 4 3.05 -6.59 14.51
C ASN A 4 4.53 -6.96 14.69
N GLY A 5 4.79 -8.14 15.27
CA GLY A 5 6.15 -8.61 15.57
C GLY A 5 7.02 -8.92 14.35
N LYS A 6 6.49 -8.80 13.12
CA LYS A 6 7.28 -8.94 11.88
C LYS A 6 7.90 -7.62 11.43
N CYS A 7 7.54 -6.50 12.06
CA CYS A 7 8.13 -5.19 11.83
C CYS A 7 9.47 -5.06 12.58
N PRO A 8 10.64 -5.24 11.94
CA PRO A 8 11.92 -5.31 12.64
C PRO A 8 12.30 -3.98 13.33
N ASN A 9 11.80 -2.86 12.80
CA ASN A 9 12.06 -1.51 13.31
C ASN A 9 10.83 -0.92 14.04
N GLY A 10 9.83 -1.76 14.35
CA GLY A 10 8.49 -1.27 14.69
C GLY A 10 7.85 -0.53 13.52
N GLY A 11 7.05 0.49 13.83
CA GLY A 11 6.46 1.37 12.82
C GLY A 11 6.18 2.76 13.38
N PRO A 12 5.57 3.66 12.59
CA PRO A 12 5.28 5.01 13.02
C PRO A 12 4.48 5.04 14.33
N ALA A 13 4.95 5.86 15.26
CA ALA A 13 4.31 6.04 16.56
C ALA A 13 2.95 6.70 16.40
N ASN A 14 1.97 6.28 17.21
CA ASN A 14 0.59 6.77 17.18
C ASN A 14 -0.12 6.65 15.82
N PHE A 15 0.37 5.79 14.92
CA PHE A 15 -0.31 5.49 13.67
C PHE A 15 -1.71 4.93 13.94
N THR A 16 -2.71 5.40 13.20
CA THR A 16 -4.12 5.06 13.40
C THR A 16 -4.75 4.47 12.14
N ASN A 17 -5.96 3.91 12.29
CA ASN A 17 -6.75 3.49 11.13
C ASN A 17 -7.17 4.66 10.25
N ASN A 18 -7.30 5.86 10.82
CA ASN A 18 -7.59 7.05 10.05
C ASN A 18 -6.41 7.38 9.11
N ASP A 19 -5.19 7.27 9.61
CA ASP A 19 -3.98 7.44 8.79
C ASP A 19 -3.90 6.36 7.70
N ALA A 20 -4.18 5.11 8.04
CA ALA A 20 -4.22 4.01 7.07
C ALA A 20 -5.27 4.23 5.97
N ASN A 21 -6.47 4.71 6.34
CA ASN A 21 -7.53 5.06 5.39
C ASN A 21 -7.10 6.20 4.46
N ASN A 22 -6.47 7.25 5.01
CA ASN A 22 -5.95 8.36 4.21
C ASN A 22 -4.87 7.90 3.24
N LEU A 23 -3.96 7.03 3.68
CA LEU A 23 -2.93 6.46 2.80
C LEU A 23 -3.56 5.60 1.70
N ALA A 24 -4.61 4.81 1.99
CA ALA A 24 -5.28 3.99 0.98
C ALA A 24 -6.05 4.81 -0.04
N ALA A 25 -6.68 5.91 0.39
CA ALA A 25 -7.33 6.84 -0.53
C ALA A 25 -6.35 7.52 -1.50
N ASN A 26 -5.09 7.69 -1.07
CA ASN A 26 -4.05 8.36 -1.85
C ASN A 26 -3.02 7.39 -2.46
N ALA A 27 -3.22 6.08 -2.34
CA ALA A 27 -2.27 5.09 -2.84
C ALA A 27 -2.27 5.05 -4.38
N ASP A 28 -1.12 5.36 -4.98
CA ASP A 28 -0.97 5.41 -6.42
C ASP A 28 -0.48 4.07 -7.00
N TYR A 29 -1.43 3.20 -7.30
CA TYR A 29 -1.14 1.89 -7.90
C TYR A 29 -0.60 1.95 -9.34
N THR A 30 -0.54 3.13 -10.00
CA THR A 30 0.18 3.24 -11.28
C THR A 30 1.68 3.09 -11.10
N ASN A 31 2.18 3.41 -9.89
CA ASN A 31 3.58 3.24 -9.46
C ASN A 31 3.78 1.97 -8.62
N THR A 32 3.05 0.91 -8.96
CA THR A 32 3.14 -0.40 -8.27
C THR A 32 4.56 -0.97 -8.37
N VAL A 33 5.07 -1.46 -7.24
CA VAL A 33 6.40 -2.04 -7.09
C VAL A 33 6.40 -3.53 -7.45
N SER A 34 5.30 -4.22 -7.13
CA SER A 34 5.14 -5.63 -7.43
C SER A 34 3.67 -6.00 -7.60
N VAL A 35 3.39 -6.79 -8.62
CA VAL A 35 2.11 -7.44 -8.87
C VAL A 35 2.32 -8.95 -8.78
N ILE A 36 1.56 -9.62 -7.92
CA ILE A 36 1.60 -11.08 -7.79
C ILE A 36 0.19 -11.61 -8.03
N THR A 37 0.05 -12.62 -8.86
CA THR A 37 -1.20 -13.36 -9.01
C THR A 37 -1.09 -14.70 -8.30
N SER A 38 -2.06 -15.03 -7.45
CA SER A 38 -2.23 -16.38 -6.94
C SER A 38 -3.46 -17.01 -7.57
N ALA A 39 -3.27 -18.10 -8.30
CA ALA A 39 -4.36 -18.98 -8.69
C ALA A 39 -4.76 -19.81 -7.46
N THR A 40 -5.83 -19.40 -6.79
CA THR A 40 -6.50 -20.25 -5.79
C THR A 40 -7.85 -20.68 -6.33
N THR A 41 -8.32 -21.85 -5.91
CA THR A 41 -9.61 -22.43 -6.29
C THR A 41 -10.73 -21.41 -6.04
N GLY A 42 -11.25 -20.80 -7.11
CA GLY A 42 -12.28 -19.73 -7.04
C GLY A 42 -11.98 -18.44 -7.82
N GLY A 43 -10.76 -18.26 -8.32
CA GLY A 43 -10.39 -17.12 -9.18
C GLY A 43 -8.96 -16.65 -8.99
N ASP A 44 -8.41 -15.99 -10.00
CA ASP A 44 -7.07 -15.41 -9.94
C ASP A 44 -7.11 -14.20 -8.99
N THR A 45 -6.43 -14.27 -7.85
CA THR A 45 -6.27 -13.08 -7.00
C THR A 45 -5.06 -12.32 -7.48
N LYS A 46 -5.25 -11.08 -7.95
CA LYS A 46 -4.17 -10.16 -8.30
C LYS A 46 -3.92 -9.22 -7.13
N LYS A 47 -2.70 -9.26 -6.59
CA LYS A 47 -2.24 -8.37 -5.52
C LYS A 47 -1.25 -7.36 -6.08
N ALA A 48 -1.53 -6.07 -5.95
CA ALA A 48 -0.59 -5.01 -6.31
C ALA A 48 -0.08 -4.34 -5.04
N SER A 49 1.23 -4.08 -4.98
CA SER A 49 1.87 -3.47 -3.83
C SER A 49 2.59 -2.18 -4.21
N VAL A 50 2.31 -1.09 -3.49
CA VAL A 50 2.87 0.25 -3.71
C VAL A 50 3.49 0.79 -2.43
N TRP A 51 4.53 1.61 -2.57
CA TRP A 51 5.06 2.38 -1.44
C TRP A 51 4.17 3.58 -1.14
N VAL A 52 3.77 3.71 0.11
CA VAL A 52 3.16 4.93 0.64
C VAL A 52 4.05 5.52 1.72
N TYR A 53 3.96 6.83 1.92
CA TYR A 53 4.83 7.56 2.84
C TYR A 53 4.02 8.25 3.93
N PHE A 54 4.53 8.20 5.15
CA PHE A 54 3.89 8.78 6.32
C PHE A 54 4.92 9.51 7.17
N VAL A 55 4.60 10.73 7.61
CA VAL A 55 5.44 11.47 8.55
C VAL A 55 4.85 11.30 9.94
N ASP A 56 5.62 10.74 10.86
CA ASP A 56 5.15 10.57 12.23
C ASP A 56 5.22 11.87 13.05
N ALA A 57 4.67 11.85 14.26
CA ALA A 57 4.65 13.02 15.15
C ALA A 57 6.06 13.50 15.57
N ALA A 58 7.10 12.69 15.38
CA ALA A 58 8.49 13.04 15.61
C ALA A 58 9.19 13.58 14.35
N GLY A 59 8.45 13.80 13.24
CA GLY A 59 8.98 14.30 11.99
C GLY A 59 9.74 13.27 11.16
N ARG A 60 9.67 11.97 11.50
CA ARG A 60 10.37 10.93 10.75
C ARG A 60 9.55 10.50 9.55
N ASN A 61 10.21 10.38 8.40
CA ASN A 61 9.60 9.87 7.18
C ASN A 61 9.63 8.34 7.21
N TRP A 62 8.46 7.73 7.17
CA TRP A 62 8.27 6.29 7.09
C TRP A 62 7.83 5.91 5.69
N ARG A 63 8.48 4.90 5.12
CA ARG A 63 8.00 4.18 3.95
C ARG A 63 7.27 2.92 4.41
N LEU A 64 6.04 2.77 3.97
CA LEU A 64 5.16 1.65 4.29
C LEU A 64 4.78 0.92 3.00
N LEU A 65 4.63 -0.40 3.05
CA LEU A 65 4.10 -1.16 1.91
C LEU A 65 2.60 -1.30 2.03
N MET A 66 1.87 -0.74 1.09
CA MET A 66 0.45 -0.95 0.96
C MET A 66 0.18 -1.96 -0.15
N THR A 67 -0.64 -2.97 0.14
CA THR A 67 -1.06 -3.96 -0.84
C THR A 67 -2.57 -3.94 -0.95
N ALA A 68 -3.08 -3.94 -2.17
CA ALA A 68 -4.49 -4.15 -2.47
C ALA A 68 -4.65 -5.39 -3.34
N ASP A 69 -5.73 -6.12 -3.13
CA ASP A 69 -6.07 -7.25 -3.98
C ASP A 69 -7.42 -7.13 -4.67
N VAL A 70 -7.45 -7.73 -5.86
CA VAL A 70 -8.59 -7.79 -6.76
C VAL A 70 -8.75 -9.24 -7.16
N HIS A 71 -9.99 -9.69 -7.28
CA HIS A 71 -10.32 -11.06 -7.67
C HIS A 71 -10.98 -11.06 -9.05
N PRO A 72 -10.21 -10.95 -10.16
CA PRO A 72 -10.69 -11.33 -11.48
C PRO A 72 -10.95 -12.84 -11.55
N ASN A 73 -12.02 -13.22 -12.22
CA ASN A 73 -12.24 -14.60 -12.63
C ASN A 73 -12.95 -14.63 -13.99
N ALA A 74 -13.09 -15.82 -14.58
CA ALA A 74 -13.68 -15.97 -15.90
C ALA A 74 -15.13 -15.44 -16.00
N THR A 75 -15.88 -15.43 -14.90
CA THR A 75 -17.28 -14.96 -14.86
C THR A 75 -17.42 -13.48 -14.48
N ASN A 76 -16.38 -12.87 -13.92
CA ASN A 76 -16.30 -11.46 -13.62
C ASN A 76 -14.92 -10.90 -14.01
N PRO A 77 -14.68 -10.67 -15.32
CA PRO A 77 -13.42 -10.14 -15.80
C PRO A 77 -13.16 -8.70 -15.33
N ALA A 78 -14.19 -7.97 -14.91
CA ALA A 78 -14.06 -6.63 -14.32
C ALA A 78 -13.41 -6.63 -12.92
N GLY A 79 -13.24 -7.82 -12.32
CA GLY A 79 -12.62 -7.98 -11.00
C GLY A 79 -13.53 -7.59 -9.84
N GLN A 80 -13.56 -8.41 -8.80
CA GLN A 80 -14.19 -8.01 -7.53
C GLN A 80 -13.16 -7.34 -6.62
N SER A 81 -13.56 -6.26 -5.96
CA SER A 81 -12.72 -5.64 -4.92
C SER A 81 -12.50 -6.63 -3.78
N GLY A 82 -11.23 -6.96 -3.54
CA GLY A 82 -10.76 -7.67 -2.36
C GLY A 82 -10.55 -6.69 -1.21
N HIS A 83 -9.38 -6.79 -0.58
CA HIS A 83 -8.97 -6.04 0.59
C HIS A 83 -7.65 -5.29 0.35
N THR A 84 -7.56 -4.14 1.02
CA THR A 84 -6.33 -3.36 1.12
C THR A 84 -5.76 -3.52 2.52
N TYR A 85 -4.44 -3.61 2.63
CA TYR A 85 -3.74 -3.70 3.91
C TYR A 85 -2.36 -3.06 3.84
N ILE A 86 -1.81 -2.70 5.00
CA ILE A 86 -0.43 -2.25 5.15
C ILE A 86 0.36 -3.37 5.82
N SER A 87 1.50 -3.74 5.23
CA SER A 87 2.35 -4.80 5.78
C SER A 87 2.84 -4.41 7.18
N GLY A 88 2.42 -5.19 8.18
CA GLY A 88 2.75 -4.94 9.59
C GLY A 88 1.64 -4.30 10.41
N TRP A 89 0.58 -3.76 9.78
CA TRP A 89 -0.55 -3.14 10.47
C TRP A 89 -1.74 -4.11 10.55
N ASP A 90 -1.72 -4.96 11.57
CA ASP A 90 -2.70 -6.05 11.70
C ASP A 90 -4.10 -5.54 12.07
N GLY A 91 -5.12 -6.27 11.60
CA GLY A 91 -6.54 -6.00 11.94
C GLY A 91 -7.18 -4.86 11.14
N TRP A 92 -6.44 -4.17 10.27
CA TRP A 92 -6.96 -3.19 9.33
C TRP A 92 -6.91 -3.75 7.91
N THR A 93 -8.07 -4.16 7.41
CA THR A 93 -8.23 -4.76 6.08
C THR A 93 -9.51 -4.25 5.43
N PRO A 94 -9.65 -2.95 5.13
CA PRO A 94 -10.83 -2.45 4.43
C PRO A 94 -10.92 -3.04 3.02
N ARG A 95 -12.11 -2.91 2.42
CA ARG A 95 -12.30 -3.29 1.03
C ARG A 95 -11.46 -2.40 0.10
N THR A 96 -10.85 -2.98 -0.91
CA THR A 96 -10.13 -2.21 -1.93
C THR A 96 -11.06 -1.23 -2.65
N LEU A 97 -10.62 0.02 -2.78
CA LEU A 97 -11.41 1.07 -3.43
C LEU A 97 -11.61 0.76 -4.91
N ALA A 98 -12.77 1.13 -5.46
CA ALA A 98 -13.08 0.93 -6.87
C ALA A 98 -12.07 1.62 -7.81
N THR A 99 -11.57 2.80 -7.41
CA THR A 99 -10.51 3.53 -8.12
C THR A 99 -9.21 2.74 -8.18
N SER A 100 -8.78 2.14 -7.06
CA SER A 100 -7.62 1.26 -7.02
C SER A 100 -7.85 -0.01 -7.85
N THR A 101 -9.03 -0.61 -7.76
CA THR A 101 -9.40 -1.81 -8.56
C THR A 101 -9.24 -1.54 -10.06
N ALA A 102 -9.75 -0.41 -10.55
CA ALA A 102 -9.66 -0.04 -11.97
C ALA A 102 -8.22 0.12 -12.47
N VAL A 103 -7.30 0.55 -11.61
CA VAL A 103 -5.86 0.67 -11.93
C VAL A 103 -5.15 -0.68 -11.86
N ILE A 104 -5.46 -1.51 -10.86
CA ILE A 104 -4.76 -2.78 -10.61
C ILE A 104 -5.10 -3.84 -11.67
N LEU A 105 -6.36 -3.89 -12.09
CA LEU A 105 -6.85 -4.90 -13.02
C LEU A 105 -6.02 -4.98 -14.33
N PRO A 106 -5.71 -3.88 -15.03
CA PRO A 106 -4.91 -3.92 -16.26
C PRO A 106 -3.40 -4.14 -16.04
N LEU A 107 -2.89 -4.11 -14.79
CA LEU A 107 -1.45 -4.28 -14.56
C LEU A 107 -0.97 -5.68 -14.99
N PRO A 108 0.24 -5.81 -15.56
CA PRO A 108 0.81 -7.10 -15.91
C PRO A 108 0.93 -8.02 -14.69
N ALA A 109 0.45 -9.26 -14.82
CA ALA A 109 0.57 -10.27 -13.77
C ALA A 109 2.04 -10.64 -13.50
N ASN A 110 2.35 -10.99 -12.26
CA ASN A 110 3.68 -11.48 -11.83
C ASN A 110 4.83 -10.56 -12.28
N SER A 111 4.64 -9.25 -12.10
CA SER A 111 5.56 -8.22 -12.55
C SER A 111 6.16 -7.44 -11.38
N GLY A 112 7.32 -6.82 -11.62
CA GLY A 112 8.03 -6.03 -10.62
C GLY A 112 8.68 -6.88 -9.53
N THR A 113 9.71 -6.32 -8.92
CA THR A 113 10.42 -6.93 -7.80
C THR A 113 10.70 -5.84 -6.78
N PHE A 114 10.64 -6.17 -5.50
CA PHE A 114 11.10 -5.27 -4.46
C PHE A 114 12.56 -4.88 -4.71
N PRO A 115 12.90 -3.58 -4.74
CA PRO A 115 14.28 -3.17 -4.93
C PRO A 115 15.17 -3.76 -3.83
N PRO A 116 16.44 -4.09 -4.13
CA PRO A 116 17.37 -4.59 -3.13
C PRO A 116 17.44 -3.68 -1.89
N GLY A 117 17.47 -4.28 -0.70
CA GLY A 117 17.49 -3.54 0.57
C GLY A 117 16.15 -2.95 1.02
N ASN A 118 15.10 -2.99 0.19
CA ASN A 118 13.77 -2.56 0.60
C ASN A 118 12.96 -3.74 1.13
N THR A 119 12.67 -3.74 2.43
CA THR A 119 11.80 -4.74 3.05
C THR A 119 10.33 -4.36 2.88
N ARG A 120 9.45 -5.35 2.96
CA ARG A 120 7.98 -5.14 2.93
C ARG A 120 7.44 -4.42 4.18
N TYR A 121 8.27 -4.24 5.21
CA TYR A 121 7.86 -3.71 6.51
C TYR A 121 8.23 -2.22 6.66
N PRO A 122 7.62 -1.52 7.62
CA PRO A 122 7.89 -0.11 7.85
C PRO A 122 9.38 0.17 7.99
N THR A 123 9.86 1.17 7.25
CA THR A 123 11.25 1.60 7.27
C THR A 123 11.30 3.11 7.36
N VAL A 124 12.10 3.63 8.29
CA VAL A 124 12.45 5.05 8.29
C VAL A 124 13.33 5.32 7.08
N VAL A 125 12.95 6.29 6.27
CA VAL A 125 13.70 6.72 5.10
C VAL A 125 14.18 8.16 5.31
N PRO A 126 15.29 8.58 4.68
CA PRO A 126 15.61 9.99 4.56
C PRO A 126 14.41 10.74 3.98
N ALA A 127 14.20 11.99 4.40
CA ALA A 127 13.15 12.81 3.82
C ALA A 127 13.28 12.81 2.29
N PRO A 128 12.20 12.56 1.54
CA PRO A 128 12.27 12.78 0.10
C PRO A 128 12.67 14.24 -0.11
N ALA A 129 13.54 14.49 -1.10
CA ALA A 129 13.78 15.86 -1.55
C ALA A 129 12.40 16.50 -1.83
N PRO A 130 12.20 17.79 -1.48
CA PRO A 130 10.94 18.46 -1.75
C PRO A 130 10.58 18.26 -3.22
N VAL A 131 9.41 17.68 -3.50
CA VAL A 131 8.90 17.64 -4.87
C VAL A 131 8.60 19.09 -5.26
N PRO A 132 9.21 19.66 -6.32
CA PRO A 132 8.87 21.01 -6.75
C PRO A 132 7.36 21.06 -7.06
N GLY A 133 6.59 21.84 -6.28
CA GLY A 133 5.16 22.03 -6.48
C GLY A 133 4.22 21.45 -5.42
N ALA A 134 4.71 20.75 -4.39
CA ALA A 134 3.88 20.48 -3.22
C ALA A 134 3.77 21.76 -2.38
N ALA A 135 2.64 22.47 -2.52
CA ALA A 135 2.34 23.65 -1.73
C ALA A 135 2.41 23.31 -0.24
N VAL A 136 3.30 24.00 0.48
CA VAL A 136 3.32 24.02 1.94
C VAL A 136 2.01 24.69 2.38
N PRO A 137 1.17 24.06 3.22
CA PRO A 137 0.03 24.75 3.81
C PRO A 137 0.60 25.93 4.62
N ALA A 138 0.23 27.14 4.24
CA ALA A 138 0.57 28.33 5.01
C ALA A 138 -0.08 28.19 6.39
N THR A 139 0.74 28.13 7.44
CA THR A 139 0.27 28.29 8.81
C THR A 139 -0.05 29.75 9.04
N THR A 140 -1.33 30.08 9.18
CA THR A 140 -1.81 31.29 9.84
C THR A 140 -1.88 31.08 11.35
#